data_AF-A0A3B0QYN9-F1
#
_entry.id   AF-A0A3B0QYN9-F1
#
_cell.length_a   1.000
_cell.length_b   1.000
_cell.length_c   1.000
_cell.angle_alpha   90.00
_cell.angle_beta   90.00
_cell.angle_gamma   90.00
#
_symmetry.space_group_name_H-M   'P 1'
#
loop_
_entity.id
_entity.type
_entity.pdbx_description
1 polymer ?
#
loop_
_entity_poly.entity_id
_entity_poly.type
_entity_poly.pdbx_seq_one_letter_code
_entity_poly.pdbx_strand_id
1 'polypeptide(L)'
;SQSRDARQLVEQTLDANDWPLVPGRSSDEIAARLSEKAADKNSHPLDKKSADLINTYLNIHGQLADVEEKLQSLARPLSGAFAGGVNDLVSRTAMFDLAAIKNGNVSFAAEFGRSLEYYTGFVFQIEVTDRDGGPLVIAGGGRYDDLISDIGNCDRVPAVGSAIYSERLLNAVKGQS
;
A
#
# COMPACT_ATOMS: atom_id res chain seq x y z
N SER A 1 -14.30 32.87 0.53
CA SER A 1 -13.55 34.00 1.12
C SER A 1 -12.09 33.62 1.35
N GLN A 2 -11.78 32.58 2.15
CA GLN A 2 -10.41 32.11 2.43
C GLN A 2 -9.53 31.72 1.21
N SER A 3 -10.10 31.09 0.18
CA SER A 3 -9.31 30.61 -0.97
C SER A 3 -8.70 31.74 -1.83
N ARG A 4 -9.34 32.91 -1.92
CA ARG A 4 -8.78 34.09 -2.61
C ARG A 4 -7.57 34.68 -1.87
N ASP A 5 -7.60 34.63 -0.54
CA ASP A 5 -6.56 35.18 0.34
C ASP A 5 -5.28 34.33 0.29
N ALA A 6 -5.44 32.99 0.32
CA ALA A 6 -4.33 32.05 0.22
C ALA A 6 -3.60 32.10 -1.14
N ARG A 7 -4.34 32.24 -2.24
CA ARG A 7 -3.77 32.42 -3.59
C ARG A 7 -2.91 33.67 -3.68
N GLN A 8 -3.44 34.79 -3.18
CA GLN A 8 -2.77 36.08 -3.25
C GLN A 8 -1.46 36.08 -2.45
N LEU A 9 -1.43 35.38 -1.31
CA LEU A 9 -0.21 35.17 -0.52
C LEU A 9 0.84 34.32 -1.28
N VAL A 10 0.41 33.29 -2.01
CA VAL A 10 1.30 32.45 -2.83
C VAL A 10 1.91 33.27 -3.97
N GLU A 11 1.09 34.02 -4.70
CA GLU A 11 1.55 34.88 -5.80
C GLU A 11 2.55 35.94 -5.30
N GLN A 12 2.24 36.62 -4.18
CA GLN A 12 3.16 37.58 -3.56
C GLN A 12 4.47 36.95 -3.11
N THR A 13 4.43 35.72 -2.58
CA THR A 13 5.64 35.02 -2.12
C THR A 13 6.51 34.60 -3.30
N LEU A 14 5.92 34.13 -4.41
CA LEU A 14 6.64 33.77 -5.62
C LEU A 14 7.32 35.00 -6.23
N ASP A 15 6.59 36.10 -6.34
CA ASP A 15 7.10 37.37 -6.86
C ASP A 15 8.22 37.96 -5.97
N ALA A 16 8.06 37.92 -4.64
CA ALA A 16 9.05 38.46 -3.71
C ALA A 16 10.37 37.67 -3.67
N ASN A 17 10.35 36.40 -4.06
CA ASN A 17 11.53 35.53 -4.09
C ASN A 17 12.05 35.27 -5.51
N ASP A 18 11.45 35.89 -6.53
CA ASP A 18 11.76 35.69 -7.95
C ASP A 18 11.73 34.20 -8.34
N TRP A 19 10.75 33.46 -7.79
CA TRP A 19 10.60 32.02 -8.03
C TRP A 19 9.65 31.76 -9.20
N PRO A 20 10.09 31.01 -10.24
CA PRO A 20 9.22 30.70 -11.36
C PRO A 20 8.11 29.74 -10.94
N LEU A 21 6.94 29.91 -11.53
CA LEU A 21 5.84 28.96 -11.39
C LEU A 21 6.23 27.63 -12.03
N VAL A 22 6.11 26.53 -11.28
CA VAL A 22 6.43 25.18 -11.80
C VAL A 22 5.43 24.83 -12.91
N PRO A 23 5.88 24.47 -14.13
CA PRO A 23 4.98 24.08 -15.21
C PRO A 23 4.03 22.96 -14.79
N GLY A 24 2.73 23.16 -15.02
CA GLY A 24 1.69 22.19 -14.65
C GLY A 24 1.13 22.32 -13.24
N ARG A 25 1.46 23.40 -12.50
CA ARG A 25 0.81 23.71 -11.20
C ARG A 25 0.38 25.17 -11.15
N SER A 26 -0.90 25.42 -10.92
CA SER A 26 -1.45 26.77 -10.74
C SER A 26 -1.19 27.33 -9.33
N SER A 27 -1.23 28.66 -9.17
CA SER A 27 -1.16 29.31 -7.86
C SER A 27 -2.31 28.87 -6.94
N ASP A 28 -3.48 28.60 -7.50
CA ASP A 28 -4.65 28.07 -6.79
C ASP A 28 -4.39 26.66 -6.23
N GLU A 29 -3.79 25.75 -7.02
CA GLU A 29 -3.43 24.40 -6.55
C GLU A 29 -2.36 24.43 -5.45
N ILE A 30 -1.37 25.31 -5.59
CA ILE A 30 -0.32 25.50 -4.58
C ILE A 30 -0.96 26.03 -3.28
N ALA A 31 -1.83 27.04 -3.38
CA ALA A 31 -2.54 27.61 -2.24
C ALA A 31 -3.48 26.59 -1.56
N ALA A 32 -4.17 25.76 -2.34
CA ALA A 32 -5.00 24.68 -1.83
C ALA A 32 -4.17 23.67 -1.03
N ARG A 33 -3.06 23.17 -1.59
CA ARG A 33 -2.18 22.21 -0.88
C ARG A 33 -1.50 22.80 0.34
N LEU A 34 -1.13 24.08 0.32
CA LEU A 34 -0.57 24.75 1.50
C LEU A 34 -1.63 24.90 2.59
N SER A 35 -2.86 25.22 2.20
CA SER A 35 -3.99 25.31 3.11
C SER A 35 -4.34 23.95 3.73
N GLU A 36 -4.33 22.88 2.93
CA GLU A 36 -4.44 21.49 3.42
C GLU A 36 -3.32 21.16 4.42
N LYS A 37 -2.05 21.43 4.08
CA LYS A 37 -0.92 21.19 4.99
C LYS A 37 -1.02 22.00 6.29
N ALA A 38 -1.52 23.23 6.22
CA ALA A 38 -1.74 24.06 7.40
C ALA A 38 -2.89 23.52 8.25
N ALA A 39 -3.97 23.04 7.63
CA ALA A 39 -5.07 22.37 8.30
C ALA A 39 -4.62 21.06 8.96
N ASP A 40 -3.82 20.23 8.28
CA ASP A 40 -3.24 19.01 8.83
C ASP A 40 -2.33 19.30 10.03
N LYS A 41 -1.48 20.32 9.93
CA LYS A 41 -0.62 20.76 11.04
C LYS A 41 -1.43 21.21 12.27
N ASN A 42 -2.59 21.79 12.05
CA ASN A 42 -3.51 22.25 13.09
C ASN A 42 -4.54 21.18 13.49
N SER A 43 -4.52 20.00 12.86
CA SER A 43 -5.45 18.93 13.18
C SER A 43 -5.10 18.31 14.52
N HIS A 44 -6.13 17.86 15.23
CA HIS A 44 -5.93 17.17 16.50
C HIS A 44 -5.13 15.88 16.23
N PRO A 45 -4.04 15.63 16.97
CA PRO A 45 -3.33 14.37 16.89
C PRO A 45 -4.28 13.21 17.12
N LEU A 46 -3.99 12.08 16.48
CA LEU A 46 -4.70 10.83 16.78
C LEU A 46 -4.67 10.59 18.28
N ASP A 47 -5.80 10.14 18.83
CA ASP A 47 -5.82 9.73 20.21
C ASP A 47 -4.86 8.54 20.41
N LYS A 48 -4.30 8.43 21.62
CA LYS A 48 -3.29 7.43 21.91
C LYS A 48 -3.76 6.00 21.60
N LYS A 49 -5.03 5.68 21.82
CA LYS A 49 -5.56 4.34 21.57
C LYS A 49 -5.57 4.01 20.08
N SER A 50 -5.94 4.97 19.23
CA SER A 50 -5.88 4.81 17.77
C SER A 50 -4.44 4.67 17.27
N ALA A 51 -3.52 5.50 17.77
CA ALA A 51 -2.10 5.41 17.41
C ALA A 51 -1.49 4.07 17.85
N ASP A 52 -1.78 3.62 19.07
CA ASP A 52 -1.32 2.33 19.60
C ASP A 52 -1.88 1.16 18.78
N LEU A 53 -3.13 1.24 18.31
CA LEU A 53 -3.74 0.22 17.45
C LEU A 53 -3.04 0.14 16.09
N ILE A 54 -2.78 1.28 15.45
CA ILE A 54 -2.05 1.35 14.17
C ILE A 54 -0.64 0.76 14.35
N ASN A 55 0.08 1.17 15.40
CA ASN A 55 1.42 0.65 15.69
C ASN A 55 1.38 -0.85 15.98
N THR A 56 0.35 -1.34 16.66
CA THR A 56 0.18 -2.78 16.91
C THR A 56 0.02 -3.52 15.59
N TYR A 57 -0.83 -3.04 14.68
CA TYR A 57 -1.01 -3.63 13.36
C TYR A 57 0.28 -3.62 12.53
N LEU A 58 0.94 -2.46 12.42
CA LEU A 58 2.15 -2.30 11.59
C LEU A 58 3.30 -3.21 12.06
N ASN A 59 3.36 -3.54 13.36
CA ASN A 59 4.35 -4.47 13.89
C ASN A 59 4.05 -5.95 13.60
N ILE A 60 2.90 -6.31 13.00
CA ILE A 60 2.58 -7.70 12.67
C ILE A 60 3.33 -8.11 11.40
N HIS A 61 4.29 -9.02 11.59
CA HIS A 61 5.00 -9.71 10.53
C HIS A 61 5.43 -11.11 11.00
N GLY A 62 5.69 -12.02 10.06
CA GLY A 62 6.15 -13.38 10.35
C GLY A 62 5.54 -14.43 9.43
N GLN A 63 5.64 -15.70 9.82
CA GLN A 63 4.95 -16.78 9.11
C GLN A 63 3.44 -16.59 9.20
N LEU A 64 2.75 -16.82 8.09
CA LEU A 64 1.30 -16.59 7.98
C LEU A 64 0.52 -17.36 9.06
N ALA A 65 0.92 -18.61 9.32
CA ALA A 65 0.34 -19.45 10.37
C ALA A 65 0.45 -18.85 11.78
N ASP A 66 1.51 -18.08 12.07
CA ASP A 66 1.76 -17.50 13.39
C ASP A 66 1.10 -16.13 13.58
N VAL A 67 0.77 -15.44 12.48
CA VAL A 67 0.20 -14.08 12.53
C VAL A 67 -1.31 -14.06 12.36
N GLU A 68 -1.93 -15.14 11.85
CA GLU A 68 -3.36 -15.17 11.58
C GLU A 68 -4.20 -14.90 12.85
N GLU A 69 -3.90 -15.57 13.96
CA GLU A 69 -4.59 -15.34 15.25
C GLU A 69 -4.34 -13.92 15.77
N LYS A 70 -3.16 -13.33 15.51
CA LYS A 70 -2.87 -11.94 15.90
C LYS A 70 -3.74 -10.97 15.11
N LEU A 71 -3.90 -11.17 13.81
CA LEU A 71 -4.78 -10.35 12.96
C LEU A 71 -6.25 -10.51 13.37
N GLN A 72 -6.71 -11.74 13.59
CA GLN A 72 -8.07 -12.03 14.04
C GLN A 72 -8.36 -11.38 15.39
N SER A 73 -7.47 -11.52 16.37
CA SER A 73 -7.63 -10.91 17.70
C SER A 73 -7.68 -9.38 17.64
N LEU A 74 -6.88 -8.76 16.76
CA LEU A 74 -6.91 -7.32 16.52
C LEU A 74 -8.21 -6.87 15.84
N ALA A 75 -8.77 -7.71 14.97
CA ALA A 75 -10.03 -7.44 14.26
C ALA A 75 -11.29 -7.67 15.10
N ARG A 76 -11.27 -8.55 16.11
CA ARG A 76 -12.43 -8.86 16.98
C ARG A 76 -13.18 -7.63 17.51
N PRO A 77 -12.52 -6.59 18.06
CA PRO A 77 -13.22 -5.40 18.56
C PRO A 77 -13.52 -4.37 17.45
N LEU A 78 -13.11 -4.61 16.21
CA LEU A 78 -13.22 -3.67 15.10
C LEU A 78 -14.33 -4.09 14.13
N SER A 79 -14.77 -3.16 13.30
CA SER A 79 -15.75 -3.41 12.24
C SER A 79 -15.34 -2.70 10.95
N GLY A 80 -16.06 -2.96 9.86
CA GLY A 80 -15.80 -2.33 8.57
C GLY A 80 -14.64 -2.96 7.81
N ALA A 81 -13.94 -2.13 7.02
CA ALA A 81 -12.98 -2.60 6.01
C ALA A 81 -11.82 -3.43 6.60
N PHE A 82 -11.32 -3.08 7.79
CA PHE A 82 -10.23 -3.82 8.42
C PHE A 82 -10.64 -5.25 8.78
N ALA A 83 -11.77 -5.42 9.47
CA ALA A 83 -12.28 -6.74 9.84
C ALA A 83 -12.63 -7.57 8.59
N GLY A 84 -13.18 -6.93 7.55
CA GLY A 84 -13.40 -7.56 6.24
C GLY A 84 -12.10 -8.06 5.61
N GLY A 85 -11.04 -7.25 5.59
CA GLY A 85 -9.74 -7.62 5.07
C GLY A 85 -9.08 -8.81 5.80
N VAL A 86 -9.25 -8.88 7.13
CA VAL A 86 -8.77 -10.03 7.91
C VAL A 86 -9.57 -11.30 7.59
N ASN A 87 -10.89 -11.21 7.46
CA ASN A 87 -11.71 -12.37 7.07
C ASN A 87 -11.38 -12.87 5.66
N ASP A 88 -11.12 -11.95 4.73
CA ASP A 88 -10.64 -12.24 3.38
C ASP A 88 -9.30 -12.98 3.39
N LEU A 89 -8.37 -12.56 4.26
CA LEU A 89 -7.08 -13.23 4.44
C LEU A 89 -7.29 -14.66 4.94
N VAL A 90 -8.05 -14.85 6.01
CA VAL A 90 -8.34 -16.17 6.61
C VAL A 90 -9.02 -17.10 5.61
N SER A 91 -9.97 -16.57 4.83
CA SER A 91 -10.64 -17.36 3.79
C SER A 91 -9.67 -17.80 2.69
N ARG A 92 -8.67 -16.98 2.37
CA ARG A 92 -7.62 -17.34 1.39
C ARG A 92 -6.62 -18.34 1.96
N THR A 93 -6.20 -18.19 3.21
CA THR A 93 -5.25 -19.12 3.85
C THR A 93 -5.83 -20.53 3.95
N ALA A 94 -7.12 -20.66 4.26
CA ALA A 94 -7.83 -21.94 4.25
C ALA A 94 -7.81 -22.64 2.88
N MET A 95 -7.66 -21.90 1.78
CA MET A 95 -7.59 -22.46 0.43
C MET A 95 -6.17 -22.89 0.03
N PHE A 96 -5.13 -22.52 0.78
CA PHE A 96 -3.74 -22.90 0.46
C PHE A 96 -3.49 -24.40 0.60
N ASP A 97 -4.14 -25.04 1.57
CA ASP A 97 -4.14 -26.49 1.75
C ASP A 97 -4.65 -27.22 0.51
N LEU A 98 -5.67 -26.65 -0.15
CA LEU A 98 -6.27 -27.22 -1.37
C LEU A 98 -5.39 -27.02 -2.61
N ALA A 99 -4.49 -26.03 -2.59
CA ALA A 99 -3.64 -25.64 -3.72
C ALA A 99 -2.23 -26.24 -3.67
N ALA A 100 -1.94 -27.13 -2.71
CA ALA A 100 -0.60 -27.65 -2.44
C ALA A 100 0.47 -26.56 -2.20
N ILE A 101 0.05 -25.37 -1.78
CA ILE A 101 0.95 -24.33 -1.30
C ILE A 101 1.43 -24.80 0.08
N LYS A 102 2.70 -25.17 0.19
CA LYS A 102 3.25 -25.61 1.48
C LYS A 102 3.14 -24.46 2.49
N ASN A 103 2.34 -24.66 3.55
CA ASN A 103 2.08 -23.70 4.64
C ASN A 103 3.31 -23.15 5.38
N GLY A 104 4.54 -23.50 5.01
CA GLY A 104 5.78 -23.02 5.63
C GLY A 104 6.53 -21.94 4.84
N ASN A 105 6.12 -21.60 3.62
CA ASN A 105 6.83 -20.65 2.76
C ASN A 105 6.03 -19.37 2.49
N VAL A 106 5.01 -19.07 3.31
CA VAL A 106 4.24 -17.84 3.17
C VAL A 106 4.42 -16.99 4.42
N SER A 107 5.04 -15.84 4.23
CA SER A 107 5.15 -14.80 5.25
C SER A 107 4.13 -13.70 5.00
N PHE A 108 3.76 -13.03 6.08
CA PHE A 108 2.93 -11.83 6.09
C PHE A 108 3.73 -10.69 6.69
N ALA A 109 3.50 -9.47 6.20
CA ALA A 109 3.96 -8.24 6.82
C ALA A 109 2.93 -7.14 6.57
N ALA A 110 2.45 -6.51 7.65
CA ALA A 110 1.45 -5.45 7.57
C ALA A 110 1.92 -4.21 6.79
N GLU A 111 3.25 -3.97 6.76
CA GLU A 111 3.86 -2.83 6.07
C GLU A 111 4.13 -3.10 4.59
N PHE A 112 3.91 -4.33 4.12
CA PHE A 112 4.16 -4.70 2.73
C PHE A 112 3.15 -4.02 1.79
N GLY A 113 3.64 -3.45 0.68
CA GLY A 113 2.81 -2.84 -0.36
C GLY A 113 2.40 -1.38 -0.15
N ARG A 114 2.93 -0.69 0.88
CA ARG A 114 2.61 0.75 1.13
C ARG A 114 2.91 1.69 -0.04
N SER A 115 3.76 1.29 -0.99
CA SER A 115 4.11 2.08 -2.18
C SER A 115 3.35 1.67 -3.45
N LEU A 116 2.41 0.73 -3.37
CA LEU A 116 1.72 0.15 -4.53
C LEU A 116 0.28 0.65 -4.60
N GLU A 117 0.11 1.93 -4.91
CA GLU A 117 -1.16 2.67 -4.81
C GLU A 117 -2.30 2.16 -5.73
N TYR A 118 -2.00 1.33 -6.73
CA TYR A 118 -3.00 0.79 -7.67
C TYR A 118 -3.66 -0.52 -7.22
N TYR A 119 -3.20 -1.15 -6.13
CA TYR A 119 -3.84 -2.35 -5.60
C TYR A 119 -4.97 -1.99 -4.63
N THR A 120 -6.08 -2.69 -4.76
CA THR A 120 -7.32 -2.49 -3.98
C THR A 120 -7.52 -3.57 -2.92
N GLY A 121 -6.58 -4.49 -2.78
CA GLY A 121 -6.67 -5.63 -1.86
C GLY A 121 -5.30 -6.19 -1.51
N PHE A 122 -5.20 -7.52 -1.44
CA PHE A 122 -3.93 -8.14 -1.11
C PHE A 122 -2.90 -7.92 -2.22
N VAL A 123 -1.65 -7.85 -1.77
CA VAL A 123 -0.46 -7.85 -2.60
C VAL A 123 0.44 -8.98 -2.14
N PHE A 124 1.25 -9.50 -3.05
CA PHE A 124 2.22 -10.54 -2.75
C PHE A 124 3.47 -10.38 -3.62
N GLN A 125 4.55 -10.98 -3.15
CA GLN A 125 5.73 -11.25 -3.94
C GLN A 125 6.18 -12.68 -3.72
N ILE A 126 6.87 -13.23 -4.71
CA ILE A 126 7.50 -14.54 -4.64
C ILE A 126 8.99 -14.31 -4.64
N GLU A 127 9.64 -14.79 -3.58
CA GLU A 127 11.07 -14.70 -3.39
C GLU A 127 11.70 -16.08 -3.47
N VAL A 128 12.94 -16.10 -3.93
CA VAL A 128 13.85 -17.23 -3.84
C VAL A 128 15.14 -16.76 -3.20
N THR A 129 15.88 -17.67 -2.59
CA THR A 129 17.24 -17.38 -2.13
C THR A 129 18.15 -17.28 -3.35
N ASP A 130 18.86 -16.17 -3.49
CA ASP A 130 19.92 -16.02 -4.50
C ASP A 130 21.19 -16.79 -4.10
N ARG A 131 22.25 -16.66 -4.90
CA ARG A 131 23.54 -17.30 -4.63
C ARG A 131 24.27 -16.73 -3.41
N ASP A 132 24.09 -15.45 -3.13
CA ASP A 132 24.72 -14.76 -2.00
C ASP A 132 23.94 -14.98 -0.69
N GLY A 133 22.87 -15.79 -0.73
CA GLY A 133 22.01 -16.09 0.40
C GLY A 133 20.94 -15.01 0.66
N GLY A 134 20.85 -14.01 -0.21
CA GLY A 134 19.89 -12.92 -0.12
C GLY A 134 18.53 -13.26 -0.74
N PRO A 135 17.47 -12.53 -0.39
CA PRO A 135 16.17 -12.67 -1.03
C PRO A 135 16.16 -12.03 -2.43
N LEU A 136 15.76 -12.81 -3.44
CA LEU A 136 15.55 -12.37 -4.81
C LEU A 136 14.07 -12.47 -5.18
N VAL A 137 13.43 -11.32 -5.42
CA VAL A 137 12.05 -11.25 -5.90
C VAL A 137 11.98 -11.66 -7.38
N ILE A 138 11.26 -12.76 -7.66
CA ILE A 138 11.08 -13.34 -9.00
C ILE A 138 9.68 -13.11 -9.58
N ALA A 139 8.69 -12.81 -8.74
CA ALA A 139 7.35 -12.42 -9.18
C ALA A 139 6.69 -11.51 -8.15
N GLY A 140 5.71 -10.73 -8.59
CA GLY A 140 4.89 -9.88 -7.73
C GLY A 140 3.50 -9.71 -8.31
N GLY A 141 2.51 -9.45 -7.47
CA GLY A 141 1.14 -9.31 -7.89
C GLY A 141 0.20 -8.90 -6.78
N GLY A 142 -1.09 -8.92 -7.09
CA GLY A 142 -2.13 -8.54 -6.14
C GLY A 142 -3.47 -8.29 -6.81
N ARG A 143 -4.43 -7.80 -6.02
CA ARG A 143 -5.79 -7.46 -6.45
C ARG A 143 -5.90 -5.98 -6.83
N TYR A 144 -6.40 -5.66 -8.02
CA TYR A 144 -6.44 -4.31 -8.60
C TYR A 144 -7.79 -4.04 -9.28
N ASP A 145 -8.87 -4.01 -8.50
CA ASP A 145 -10.23 -3.92 -9.04
C ASP A 145 -10.55 -2.61 -9.78
N ASP A 146 -9.81 -1.54 -9.46
CA ASP A 146 -10.10 -0.19 -9.98
C ASP A 146 -9.19 0.17 -11.18
N LEU A 147 -8.13 -0.62 -11.43
CA LEU A 147 -7.13 -0.32 -12.47
C LEU A 147 -7.75 -0.25 -13.87
N ILE A 148 -8.70 -1.13 -14.18
CA ILE A 148 -9.33 -1.18 -15.52
C ILE A 148 -10.24 0.03 -15.73
N SER A 149 -10.93 0.49 -14.68
CA SER A 149 -11.74 1.71 -14.76
C SER A 149 -10.86 2.95 -14.90
N ASP A 150 -9.73 3.01 -14.21
CA ASP A 150 -8.81 4.16 -14.25
C ASP A 150 -8.23 4.41 -15.65
N ILE A 151 -8.11 3.37 -16.48
CA ILE A 151 -7.53 3.45 -17.83
C ILE A 151 -8.56 3.57 -18.96
N GLY A 152 -9.85 3.72 -18.65
CA GLY A 152 -10.87 4.10 -19.65
C GLY A 152 -12.08 3.17 -19.78
N ASN A 153 -12.31 2.25 -18.83
CA ASN A 153 -13.58 1.52 -18.75
C ASN A 153 -14.57 2.22 -17.80
N CYS A 154 -15.87 2.17 -18.10
CA CYS A 154 -16.87 2.83 -17.27
C CYS A 154 -17.22 2.06 -15.99
N ASP A 155 -16.99 0.74 -15.97
CA ASP A 155 -17.36 -0.12 -14.85
C ASP A 155 -16.15 -0.68 -14.11
N ARG A 156 -16.29 -0.78 -12.78
CA ARG A 156 -15.34 -1.45 -11.89
C ARG A 156 -15.32 -2.95 -12.17
N VAL A 157 -14.13 -3.52 -12.40
CA VAL A 157 -13.98 -4.94 -12.72
C VAL A 157 -13.05 -5.60 -11.70
N PRO A 158 -13.54 -6.54 -10.87
CA PRO A 158 -12.68 -7.26 -9.96
C PRO A 158 -11.56 -7.99 -10.69
N ALA A 159 -10.31 -7.72 -10.33
CA ALA A 159 -9.15 -8.21 -11.06
C ALA A 159 -8.00 -8.60 -10.12
N VAL A 160 -7.31 -9.68 -10.48
CA VAL A 160 -6.12 -10.19 -9.79
C VAL A 160 -5.14 -10.70 -10.83
N GLY A 161 -3.84 -10.53 -10.57
CA GLY A 161 -2.80 -10.98 -11.46
C GLY A 161 -1.42 -10.81 -10.87
N SER A 162 -0.42 -11.22 -11.65
CA SER A 162 0.99 -11.14 -11.29
C SER A 162 1.85 -10.96 -12.52
N ALA A 163 3.05 -10.44 -12.29
CA ALA A 163 4.13 -10.37 -13.26
C ALA A 163 5.30 -11.22 -12.76
N ILE A 164 5.95 -11.90 -13.70
CA ILE A 164 7.15 -12.70 -13.45
C ILE A 164 8.35 -11.97 -14.06
N TYR A 165 9.39 -11.78 -13.27
CA TYR A 165 10.67 -11.24 -13.75
C TYR A 165 11.45 -12.35 -14.44
N SER A 166 11.24 -12.53 -15.76
CA SER A 166 11.80 -13.66 -16.52
C SER A 166 13.32 -13.80 -16.37
N GLU A 167 14.08 -12.71 -16.39
CA GLU A 167 15.53 -12.74 -16.21
C GLU A 167 15.94 -13.20 -14.81
N ARG A 168 15.27 -12.70 -13.76
CA ARG A 168 15.55 -13.10 -12.37
C ARG A 168 15.20 -14.55 -12.13
N LEU A 169 14.07 -15.00 -12.67
CA LEU A 169 13.67 -16.41 -12.63
C LEU A 169 14.68 -17.28 -13.36
N LEU A 170 15.14 -16.86 -14.55
CA LEU A 170 16.14 -17.58 -15.32
C LEU A 170 17.46 -17.72 -14.55
N ASN A 171 17.93 -16.64 -13.91
CA ASN A 171 19.15 -16.64 -13.11
C ASN A 171 19.02 -17.57 -11.89
N ALA A 172 17.85 -17.54 -11.22
CA ALA A 172 17.55 -18.42 -10.10
C ALA A 172 17.53 -19.91 -10.52
N VAL A 173 16.92 -20.24 -11.66
CA VAL A 173 16.79 -21.63 -12.14
C VAL A 173 18.10 -22.18 -12.71
N LYS A 174 18.83 -21.39 -13.50
CA LYS A 174 20.12 -21.82 -14.07
C LYS A 174 21.22 -21.86 -13.02
N GLY A 175 20.95 -21.30 -11.84
CA GLY A 175 21.94 -21.04 -10.82
C GLY A 175 23.15 -20.35 -11.43
N GLN A 176 22.97 -19.38 -12.34
CA GLN A 176 24.02 -18.62 -13.05
C GLN A 176 23.94 -17.14 -12.66
N SER A 177 24.95 -16.70 -11.91
CA SER A 177 25.51 -15.34 -11.74
C SER A 177 26.77 -15.52 -10.91
#